data_AF-A0A938MEI5-F1
#
_entry.id   AF-A0A938MEI5-F1
#
_cell.length_a   1.000
_cell.length_b   1.000
_cell.length_c   1.000
_cell.angle_alpha   90.00
_cell.angle_beta   90.00
_cell.angle_gamma   90.00
#
_symmetry.space_group_name_H-M   'P 1'
#
loop_
_entity.id
_entity.type
_entity.pdbx_description
1 polymer ?
#
loop_
_entity_poly.entity_id
_entity_poly.type
_entity_poly.pdbx_seq_one_letter_code
_entity_poly.pdbx_strand_id
1 'polypeptide(L)'
;VVDAELDARNPRTASRALPAGLLTKPAVWAFTLAMAALFVLCAALLNWLAFVLSPVALAIVCGYSFSKRFTWLSHFWLGLSLAVAPVGAWIAVKAEFALTPLLLGLAVVLWVAGFDIIYACQDVEFDRQAGLHSLPRQFGVARALHVSSALHALTVLVLLLVGHWARLGGLYAGGVLAAAGVLAYEHWIVTPDDLSRVTTAFFTLNGLVSVGLAAVALADLLL
;
A
#
# COMPACT_ATOMS: atom_id res chain seq x y z
N VAL A 1 6.47 -6.64 14.77
CA VAL A 1 6.54 -7.11 16.18
C VAL A 1 5.18 -7.53 16.72
N VAL A 2 4.16 -6.68 16.56
CA VAL A 2 2.83 -6.88 17.15
C VAL A 2 2.12 -8.13 16.63
N ASP A 3 2.42 -8.56 15.40
CA ASP A 3 1.82 -9.76 14.79
C ASP A 3 2.68 -11.02 14.95
N ALA A 4 3.80 -10.99 15.68
CA ALA A 4 4.72 -12.12 15.74
C ALA A 4 4.06 -13.45 16.18
N GLU A 5 3.14 -13.39 17.14
CA GLU A 5 2.42 -14.56 17.66
C GLU A 5 1.27 -15.01 16.75
N LEU A 6 0.71 -14.10 15.95
CA LEU A 6 -0.24 -14.43 14.89
C LEU A 6 0.51 -15.08 13.73
N ASP A 7 1.61 -14.46 13.30
CA ASP A 7 2.44 -14.93 12.21
C ASP A 7 3.03 -16.32 12.49
N ALA A 8 3.39 -16.63 13.75
CA ALA A 8 3.86 -17.95 14.16
C ALA A 8 2.80 -19.06 14.03
N ARG A 9 1.52 -18.70 14.11
CA ARG A 9 0.39 -19.64 13.99
C ARG A 9 -0.11 -19.80 12.56
N ASN A 10 0.22 -18.87 11.66
CA ASN A 10 -0.14 -18.96 10.25
C ASN A 10 0.96 -19.72 9.47
N PRO A 11 0.65 -20.87 8.84
CA PRO A 11 1.63 -21.67 8.08
C PRO A 11 2.40 -20.87 7.02
N ARG A 12 1.76 -19.87 6.41
CA ARG A 12 2.35 -19.02 5.37
C ARG A 12 3.42 -18.07 5.91
N THR A 13 3.34 -17.70 7.19
CA THR A 13 4.18 -16.65 7.79
C THR A 13 5.04 -17.14 8.95
N ALA A 14 4.89 -18.40 9.36
CA ALA A 14 5.65 -19.01 10.45
C ALA A 14 7.17 -19.01 10.19
N SER A 15 7.59 -18.94 8.93
CA SER A 15 9.00 -18.85 8.52
C SER A 15 9.56 -17.43 8.52
N ARG A 16 8.76 -16.39 8.83
CA ARG A 16 9.25 -15.00 8.91
C ARG A 16 10.28 -14.87 10.03
N ALA A 17 11.19 -13.90 9.89
CA ALA A 17 12.37 -13.77 10.75
C ALA A 17 12.08 -13.71 12.26
N LEU A 18 11.02 -13.00 12.68
CA LEU A 18 10.68 -12.88 14.10
C LEU A 18 9.97 -14.14 14.66
N PRO A 19 8.93 -14.72 13.99
CA PRO A 19 8.39 -16.03 14.35
C PRO A 19 9.41 -17.18 14.34
N ALA A 20 10.34 -17.19 13.39
CA ALA A 20 11.37 -18.21 13.26
C ALA A 20 12.54 -18.05 14.25
N GLY A 21 12.51 -17.01 15.10
CA GLY A 21 13.57 -16.76 16.10
C GLY A 21 14.89 -16.24 15.51
N LEU A 22 14.93 -15.89 14.22
CA LEU A 22 16.11 -15.30 13.57
C LEU A 22 16.42 -13.87 14.05
N LEU A 23 15.41 -13.19 14.59
CA LEU A 23 15.52 -11.87 15.22
C LEU A 23 14.85 -11.88 16.59
N THR A 24 15.35 -11.06 17.51
CA THR A 24 14.74 -10.89 18.84
C THR A 24 13.76 -9.72 18.86
N LYS A 25 12.66 -9.83 19.61
CA LYS A 25 11.68 -8.73 19.78
C LYS A 25 12.36 -7.41 20.24
N PRO A 26 13.31 -7.41 21.21
CA PRO A 26 14.01 -6.18 21.61
C PRO A 26 14.82 -5.54 20.50
N ALA A 27 15.53 -6.31 19.68
CA ALA A 27 16.32 -5.78 18.57
C ALA A 27 15.42 -5.09 17.52
N VAL A 28 14.29 -5.71 17.18
CA VAL A 28 13.33 -5.11 16.23
C VAL A 28 12.68 -3.86 16.81
N TRP A 29 12.36 -3.83 18.11
CA TRP A 29 11.85 -2.63 18.78
C TRP A 29 12.88 -1.49 18.79
N ALA A 30 14.13 -1.78 19.15
CA ALA A 30 15.21 -0.78 19.14
C ALA A 30 15.39 -0.19 17.74
N PHE A 31 15.43 -1.04 16.70
CA PHE A 31 15.50 -0.60 15.32
C PHE A 31 14.30 0.27 14.93
N THR A 32 13.07 -0.17 15.25
CA THR A 32 11.84 0.57 14.94
C THR A 32 11.84 1.95 15.60
N LEU A 33 12.21 2.04 16.88
CA LEU A 33 12.28 3.31 17.61
C LEU A 33 13.39 4.22 17.07
N ALA A 34 14.55 3.66 16.73
CA ALA A 34 15.64 4.42 16.10
C ALA A 34 15.22 5.00 14.75
N MET A 35 14.54 4.22 13.89
CA MET A 35 14.03 4.70 12.61
C MET A 35 12.91 5.73 12.78
N ALA A 36 12.03 5.57 13.76
CA ALA A 36 11.00 6.57 14.07
C ALA A 36 11.63 7.90 14.54
N ALA A 37 12.65 7.85 15.41
CA ALA A 37 13.38 9.03 15.84
C ALA A 37 14.12 9.70 14.67
N LEU A 38 14.77 8.91 13.81
CA LEU A 38 15.44 9.40 12.61
C LEU A 38 14.44 10.07 11.65
N PHE A 39 13.26 9.47 11.46
CA PHE A 39 12.20 10.05 10.64
C PHE A 39 11.75 11.43 11.15
N VAL A 40 11.49 11.55 12.45
CA VAL A 40 11.10 12.83 13.07
C VAL A 40 12.22 13.87 12.95
N LEU A 41 13.48 13.45 13.17
CA LEU A 41 14.64 14.32 12.98
C LEU A 41 14.72 14.83 11.54
N CYS A 42 14.64 13.94 10.55
CA CYS A 42 14.67 14.34 9.14
C CYS A 42 13.51 15.28 8.79
N ALA A 43 12.30 15.02 9.31
CA ALA A 43 11.15 15.91 9.13
C ALA A 43 11.39 17.31 9.72
N ALA A 44 12.03 17.39 10.90
CA ALA A 44 12.45 18.65 11.53
C ALA A 44 13.48 19.42 10.69
N LEU A 45 14.39 18.71 10.03
CA LEU A 45 15.42 19.30 9.17
C LEU A 45 14.88 19.77 7.82
N LEU A 46 13.73 19.27 7.37
CA LEU A 46 13.12 19.63 6.09
C LEU A 46 12.32 20.94 6.20
N ASN A 47 11.27 20.96 7.01
CA ASN A 47 10.48 22.16 7.29
C ASN A 47 9.52 21.95 8.47
N TRP A 48 8.97 23.06 8.98
CA TRP A 48 8.06 23.04 10.14
C TRP A 48 6.79 22.22 9.91
N LEU A 49 6.18 22.28 8.71
CA LEU A 49 4.96 21.53 8.42
C LEU A 49 5.21 20.02 8.43
N ALA A 50 6.31 19.57 7.82
CA ALA A 50 6.73 18.17 7.84
C ALA A 50 6.99 17.69 9.28
N PHE A 51 7.66 18.51 10.11
CA PHE A 51 7.90 18.19 11.51
C PHE A 51 6.61 17.99 12.30
N VAL A 52 5.68 18.95 12.23
CA VAL A 52 4.41 18.92 12.97
C VAL A 52 3.55 17.72 12.54
N LEU A 53 3.61 17.34 11.27
CA LEU A 53 2.87 16.19 10.75
C LEU A 53 3.57 14.84 10.97
N SER A 54 4.86 14.83 11.32
CA SER A 54 5.62 13.58 11.52
C SER A 54 5.01 12.64 12.58
N PRO A 55 4.46 13.11 13.72
CA PRO A 55 3.78 12.21 14.66
C PRO A 55 2.49 11.63 14.09
N VAL A 56 1.76 12.39 13.26
CA VAL A 56 0.54 11.93 12.58
C VAL A 56 0.89 10.85 11.55
N ALA A 57 1.94 11.08 10.75
CA ALA A 57 2.45 10.09 9.80
C ALA A 57 2.85 8.78 10.51
N LEU A 58 3.58 8.86 11.62
CA LEU A 58 3.94 7.68 12.41
C LEU A 58 2.73 6.98 13.01
N ALA A 59 1.73 7.72 13.50
CA ALA A 59 0.50 7.14 14.02
C ALA A 59 -0.26 6.34 12.95
N ILE A 60 -0.33 6.85 11.72
CA ILE A 60 -0.94 6.14 10.58
C ILE A 60 -0.15 4.86 10.27
N VAL A 61 1.16 4.97 10.05
CA VAL A 61 2.03 3.86 9.63
C VAL A 61 2.09 2.76 10.69
N CYS A 62 2.29 3.13 11.96
CA CYS A 62 2.33 2.16 13.06
C CYS A 62 0.94 1.59 13.35
N GLY A 63 -0.11 2.42 13.24
CA GLY A 63 -1.50 2.04 13.48
C GLY A 63 -2.00 0.94 12.54
N TYR A 64 -1.50 0.90 11.31
CA TYR A 64 -1.87 -0.12 10.33
C TYR A 64 -1.72 -1.54 10.89
N SER A 65 -0.62 -1.82 11.60
CA SER A 65 -0.32 -3.16 12.12
C SER A 65 -1.40 -3.67 13.07
N PHE A 66 -2.23 -2.78 13.64
CA PHE A 66 -3.33 -3.15 14.53
C PHE A 66 -4.68 -3.27 13.83
N SER A 67 -4.82 -2.70 12.63
CA SER A 67 -6.12 -2.50 11.94
C SER A 67 -6.96 -3.78 11.80
N LYS A 68 -6.32 -4.92 11.44
CA LYS A 68 -7.00 -6.21 11.31
C LYS A 68 -7.65 -6.72 12.60
N ARG A 69 -7.28 -6.20 13.77
CA ARG A 69 -7.87 -6.61 15.06
C ARG A 69 -9.27 -6.06 15.28
N PHE A 70 -9.69 -5.04 14.53
CA PHE A 70 -10.98 -4.37 14.77
C PHE A 70 -11.73 -3.95 13.50
N THR A 71 -11.11 -3.97 12.30
CA THR A 71 -11.81 -3.59 11.06
C THR A 71 -11.38 -4.41 9.85
N TRP A 72 -12.34 -4.72 8.98
CA TRP A 72 -12.12 -5.34 7.68
C TRP A 72 -11.60 -4.33 6.63
N LEU A 73 -11.58 -3.04 6.97
CA LEU A 73 -11.03 -1.95 6.15
C LEU A 73 -9.51 -1.79 6.29
N SER A 74 -8.82 -2.79 6.86
CA SER A 74 -7.36 -2.80 7.06
C SER A 74 -6.58 -2.53 5.77
N HIS A 75 -7.08 -2.99 4.63
CA HIS A 75 -6.52 -2.74 3.28
C HIS A 75 -6.45 -1.25 2.92
N PHE A 76 -7.47 -0.47 3.29
CA PHE A 76 -7.48 0.98 3.08
C PHE A 76 -6.56 1.71 4.05
N TRP A 77 -6.41 1.19 5.27
CA TRP A 77 -5.42 1.72 6.22
C TRP A 77 -4.00 1.47 5.71
N LEU A 78 -3.71 0.27 5.17
CA LEU A 78 -2.44 0.00 4.50
C LEU A 78 -2.18 1.00 3.37
N GLY A 79 -3.19 1.21 2.52
CA GLY A 79 -3.12 2.20 1.45
C GLY A 79 -2.85 3.61 1.96
N LEU A 80 -3.50 4.00 3.06
CA LEU A 80 -3.26 5.30 3.72
C LEU A 80 -1.82 5.41 4.22
N SER A 81 -1.27 4.35 4.84
CA SER A 81 0.13 4.32 5.28
C SER A 81 1.11 4.52 4.14
N LEU A 82 0.84 3.95 2.95
CA LEU A 82 1.69 4.16 1.77
C LEU A 82 1.47 5.54 1.14
N ALA A 83 0.25 6.07 1.18
CA ALA A 83 -0.08 7.41 0.67
C ALA A 83 0.61 8.55 1.44
N VAL A 84 1.05 8.29 2.68
CA VAL A 84 1.91 9.22 3.42
C VAL A 84 3.19 9.55 2.64
N ALA A 85 3.73 8.63 1.84
CA ALA A 85 4.98 8.88 1.10
C ALA A 85 4.86 9.97 0.03
N PRO A 86 3.96 9.90 -0.99
CA PRO A 86 3.84 10.95 -1.99
C PRO A 86 3.35 12.28 -1.41
N VAL A 87 2.42 12.25 -0.45
CA VAL A 87 1.94 13.47 0.23
C VAL A 87 3.04 14.11 1.06
N GLY A 88 3.76 13.30 1.83
CA GLY A 88 4.88 13.71 2.67
C GLY A 88 6.04 14.25 1.85
N ALA A 89 6.35 13.65 0.69
CA ALA A 89 7.37 14.15 -0.22
C ALA A 89 7.05 15.57 -0.74
N TRP A 90 5.79 15.83 -1.10
CA TRP A 90 5.36 17.17 -1.50
C TRP A 90 5.49 18.16 -0.34
N ILE A 91 5.00 17.81 0.85
CA ILE A 91 5.09 18.66 2.04
C ILE A 91 6.55 18.94 2.41
N ALA A 92 7.44 17.94 2.30
CA ALA A 92 8.86 18.06 2.57
C ALA A 92 9.55 19.11 1.68
N VAL A 93 9.14 19.22 0.41
CA VAL A 93 9.76 20.13 -0.57
C VAL A 93 9.07 21.49 -0.63
N LYS A 94 7.73 21.51 -0.58
CA LYS A 94 6.90 22.69 -0.86
C LYS A 94 6.35 23.37 0.40
N ALA A 95 6.41 22.70 1.55
CA ALA A 95 5.90 23.18 2.84
C ALA A 95 4.41 23.62 2.80
N GLU A 96 3.62 23.02 1.92
CA GLU A 96 2.18 23.32 1.74
C GLU A 96 1.40 22.06 1.34
N PHE A 97 0.08 22.14 1.45
CA PHE A 97 -0.82 21.15 0.85
C PHE A 97 -1.18 21.56 -0.58
N ALA A 98 -1.26 20.60 -1.48
CA ALA A 98 -1.73 20.81 -2.84
C ALA A 98 -2.64 19.67 -3.29
N LEU A 99 -3.48 19.91 -4.28
CA LEU A 99 -4.42 18.92 -4.77
C LEU A 99 -3.69 17.74 -5.46
N THR A 100 -2.66 18.01 -6.26
CA THR A 100 -1.89 16.99 -6.99
C THR A 100 -1.35 15.85 -6.11
N PRO A 101 -0.60 16.11 -5.01
CA PRO A 101 -0.11 15.04 -4.14
C PRO A 101 -1.24 14.35 -3.37
N LEU A 102 -2.36 15.02 -3.08
CA LEU A 102 -3.52 14.41 -2.43
C LEU A 102 -4.26 13.46 -3.39
N LEU A 103 -4.41 13.82 -4.67
CA LEU A 103 -4.93 12.92 -5.70
C LEU A 103 -4.00 11.73 -5.91
N LEU A 104 -2.68 11.94 -5.94
CA LEU A 104 -1.72 10.85 -6.01
C LEU A 104 -1.80 9.95 -4.79
N GLY A 105 -1.93 10.53 -3.59
CA GLY A 105 -2.19 9.79 -2.36
C GLY A 105 -3.46 8.95 -2.45
N LEU A 106 -4.56 9.50 -2.95
CA LEU A 106 -5.81 8.76 -3.17
C LEU A 106 -5.63 7.60 -4.15
N ALA A 107 -4.95 7.82 -5.28
CA ALA A 107 -4.61 6.74 -6.22
C ALA A 107 -3.83 5.62 -5.51
N VAL A 108 -2.85 5.96 -4.68
CA VAL A 108 -2.08 4.99 -3.88
C VAL A 108 -2.97 4.24 -2.90
N VAL A 109 -3.90 4.92 -2.18
CA VAL A 109 -4.82 4.25 -1.25
C VAL A 109 -5.64 3.19 -1.98
N LEU A 110 -6.25 3.54 -3.11
CA LEU A 110 -7.12 2.66 -3.88
C LEU A 110 -6.36 1.49 -4.50
N TRP A 111 -5.19 1.79 -5.06
CA TRP A 111 -4.30 0.80 -5.67
C TRP A 111 -3.85 -0.24 -4.65
N VAL A 112 -3.32 0.23 -3.52
CA VAL A 112 -2.82 -0.63 -2.45
C VAL A 112 -3.93 -1.43 -1.80
N ALA A 113 -5.09 -0.81 -1.55
CA ALA A 113 -6.24 -1.54 -1.05
C ALA A 113 -6.66 -2.65 -2.04
N GLY A 114 -6.66 -2.37 -3.34
CA GLY A 114 -6.99 -3.33 -4.39
C GLY A 114 -6.09 -4.56 -4.34
N PHE A 115 -4.77 -4.40 -4.50
CA PHE A 115 -3.88 -5.56 -4.55
C PHE A 115 -3.74 -6.27 -3.19
N ASP A 116 -3.86 -5.55 -2.07
CA ASP A 116 -3.80 -6.16 -0.74
C ASP A 116 -5.05 -7.00 -0.44
N ILE A 117 -6.21 -6.63 -0.99
CA ILE A 117 -7.41 -7.48 -0.95
C ILE A 117 -7.17 -8.80 -1.70
N ILE A 118 -6.54 -8.76 -2.88
CA ILE A 118 -6.17 -9.97 -3.64
C ILE A 118 -5.24 -10.83 -2.80
N TYR A 119 -4.21 -10.22 -2.20
CA TYR A 119 -3.24 -10.91 -1.37
C TYR A 119 -3.87 -11.59 -0.15
N ALA A 120 -4.79 -10.90 0.52
CA ALA A 120 -5.49 -11.38 1.71
C ALA A 120 -6.48 -12.52 1.43
N CYS A 121 -6.84 -12.78 0.17
CA CYS A 121 -7.68 -13.93 -0.18
C CYS A 121 -7.02 -15.27 0.19
N GLN A 122 -5.69 -15.32 0.31
CA GLN A 122 -4.94 -16.51 0.74
C GLN A 122 -5.11 -16.82 2.24
N ASP A 123 -5.44 -15.83 3.07
CA ASP A 123 -5.45 -15.96 4.53
C ASP A 123 -6.86 -16.11 5.11
N VAL A 124 -7.91 -16.28 4.28
CA VAL A 124 -9.31 -16.25 4.73
C VAL A 124 -9.60 -17.21 5.88
N GLU A 125 -9.11 -18.45 5.77
CA GLU A 125 -9.35 -19.47 6.79
C GLU A 125 -8.58 -19.17 8.08
N PHE A 126 -7.33 -18.71 7.96
CA PHE A 126 -6.55 -18.29 9.12
C PHE A 126 -7.16 -17.08 9.81
N ASP A 127 -7.57 -16.06 9.05
CA ASP A 127 -8.21 -14.85 9.58
C ASP A 127 -9.51 -15.23 10.32
N ARG A 128 -10.25 -16.23 9.84
CA ARG A 128 -11.45 -16.75 10.52
C ARG A 128 -11.10 -17.38 11.87
N GLN A 129 -10.13 -18.29 11.90
CA GLN A 129 -9.72 -19.01 13.11
C GLN A 129 -9.06 -18.09 14.15
N ALA A 130 -8.26 -17.12 13.70
CA ALA A 130 -7.56 -16.17 14.55
C ALA A 130 -8.44 -14.98 15.00
N GLY A 131 -9.68 -14.89 14.52
CA GLY A 131 -10.59 -13.78 14.84
C GLY A 131 -10.19 -12.44 14.23
N LEU A 132 -9.42 -12.46 13.13
CA LEU A 132 -8.99 -11.25 12.42
C LEU A 132 -10.05 -10.79 11.42
N HIS A 133 -9.99 -9.50 11.10
CA HIS A 133 -10.90 -8.83 10.18
C HIS A 133 -10.17 -8.48 8.88
N SER A 134 -10.63 -9.10 7.79
CA SER A 134 -10.25 -8.76 6.41
C SER A 134 -11.49 -8.78 5.52
N LEU A 135 -11.44 -8.05 4.42
CA LEU A 135 -12.53 -7.98 3.46
C LEU A 135 -12.91 -9.36 2.89
N PRO A 136 -11.97 -10.23 2.43
CA PRO A 136 -12.32 -11.55 1.94
C PRO A 136 -12.85 -12.48 3.04
N ARG A 137 -12.42 -12.33 4.30
CA ARG A 137 -13.01 -13.05 5.43
C ARG A 137 -14.46 -12.64 5.71
N GLN A 138 -14.78 -11.34 5.55
CA GLN A 138 -16.12 -10.81 5.83
C GLN A 138 -17.11 -11.06 4.70
N PHE A 139 -16.69 -10.92 3.43
CA PHE A 139 -17.59 -10.92 2.27
C PHE A 139 -17.37 -12.11 1.32
N GLY A 140 -16.35 -12.92 1.56
CA GLY A 140 -15.94 -14.02 0.67
C GLY A 140 -14.98 -13.56 -0.44
N VAL A 141 -14.20 -14.50 -0.96
CA VAL A 141 -13.15 -14.27 -1.96
C VAL A 141 -13.72 -13.62 -3.24
N ALA A 142 -14.81 -14.15 -3.80
CA ALA A 142 -15.36 -13.64 -5.06
C ALA A 142 -15.78 -12.16 -4.97
N ARG A 143 -16.48 -11.77 -3.89
CA ARG A 143 -16.86 -10.37 -3.68
C ARG A 143 -15.65 -9.48 -3.41
N ALA A 144 -14.66 -10.00 -2.69
CA ALA A 144 -13.43 -9.28 -2.43
C ALA A 144 -12.63 -8.98 -3.70
N LEU A 145 -12.53 -9.96 -4.61
CA LEU A 145 -11.90 -9.75 -5.92
C LEU A 145 -12.65 -8.70 -6.75
N HIS A 146 -14.00 -8.73 -6.78
CA HIS A 146 -14.77 -7.67 -7.46
C HIS A 146 -14.55 -6.27 -6.86
N VAL A 147 -14.48 -6.16 -5.52
CA VAL A 147 -14.14 -4.89 -4.86
C VAL A 147 -12.74 -4.44 -5.27
N SER A 148 -11.77 -5.36 -5.30
CA SER A 148 -10.42 -5.06 -5.76
C SER A 148 -10.38 -4.57 -7.22
N SER A 149 -11.15 -5.19 -8.13
CA SER A 149 -11.25 -4.74 -9.53
C SER A 149 -11.84 -3.33 -9.63
N ALA A 150 -12.87 -3.03 -8.85
CA ALA A 150 -13.46 -1.68 -8.81
C ALA A 150 -12.47 -0.64 -8.27
N LEU A 151 -11.68 -0.98 -7.25
CA LEU A 151 -10.65 -0.10 -6.71
C LEU A 151 -9.54 0.16 -7.73
N HIS A 152 -9.05 -0.86 -8.43
CA HIS A 152 -8.05 -0.68 -9.49
C HIS A 152 -8.57 0.15 -10.67
N ALA A 153 -9.83 -0.03 -11.07
CA ALA A 153 -10.46 0.81 -12.08
C ALA A 153 -10.51 2.28 -11.62
N LEU A 154 -10.87 2.53 -10.36
CA LEU A 154 -10.88 3.89 -9.80
C LEU A 154 -9.46 4.48 -9.69
N THR A 155 -8.45 3.67 -9.35
CA THR A 155 -7.04 4.09 -9.39
C THR A 155 -6.65 4.64 -10.75
N VAL A 156 -7.01 3.96 -11.83
CA VAL A 156 -6.70 4.42 -13.21
C VAL A 156 -7.34 5.78 -13.47
N LEU A 157 -8.61 5.96 -13.09
CA LEU A 157 -9.30 7.25 -13.23
C LEU A 157 -8.60 8.36 -12.44
N VAL A 158 -8.21 8.09 -11.19
CA VAL A 158 -7.52 9.07 -10.33
C VAL A 158 -6.13 9.38 -10.87
N LEU A 159 -5.39 8.41 -11.42
CA LEU A 159 -4.09 8.65 -12.05
C LEU A 159 -4.21 9.54 -13.30
N LEU A 160 -5.23 9.34 -14.12
CA LEU A 160 -5.51 10.26 -15.25
C LEU A 160 -5.80 11.69 -14.75
N LEU A 161 -6.53 11.83 -13.64
CA LEU A 161 -6.74 13.13 -12.99
C LEU A 161 -5.44 13.73 -12.45
N VAL A 162 -4.55 12.93 -11.86
CA VAL A 162 -3.22 13.38 -11.44
C VAL A 162 -2.46 13.95 -12.64
N GLY A 163 -2.44 13.23 -13.77
CA GLY A 163 -1.80 13.71 -15.00
C GLY A 163 -2.36 15.06 -15.46
N HIS A 164 -3.70 15.19 -15.47
CA HIS A 164 -4.35 16.45 -15.83
C HIS A 164 -3.96 17.62 -14.92
N TRP A 165 -4.02 17.43 -13.59
CA TRP A 165 -3.69 18.48 -12.61
C TRP A 165 -2.20 18.80 -12.53
N ALA A 166 -1.34 17.80 -12.75
CA ALA A 166 0.11 17.97 -12.84
C ALA A 166 0.58 18.51 -14.20
N ARG A 167 -0.33 18.68 -15.17
CA ARG A 167 -0.03 19.08 -16.56
C ARG A 167 0.96 18.14 -17.25
N LEU A 168 0.84 16.85 -16.97
CA LEU A 168 1.61 15.81 -17.66
C LEU A 168 1.01 15.55 -19.05
N GLY A 169 1.87 15.21 -20.00
CA GLY A 169 1.59 15.00 -21.40
C GLY A 169 1.13 13.58 -21.74
N GLY A 170 1.15 13.30 -23.06
CA GLY A 170 0.65 12.04 -23.62
C GLY A 170 1.48 10.82 -23.22
N LEU A 171 2.77 11.00 -22.90
CA LEU A 171 3.63 9.89 -22.46
C LEU A 171 3.18 9.36 -21.10
N TYR A 172 2.88 10.25 -20.13
CA TYR A 172 2.29 9.84 -18.86
C TYR A 172 0.94 9.14 -19.04
N ALA A 173 0.03 9.70 -19.86
CA ALA A 173 -1.25 9.08 -20.14
C ALA A 173 -1.10 7.66 -20.72
N GLY A 174 -0.15 7.47 -21.65
CA GLY A 174 0.21 6.14 -22.18
C GLY A 174 0.72 5.19 -21.10
N GLY A 175 1.54 5.67 -20.16
CA GLY A 175 1.99 4.90 -19.00
C GLY A 175 0.85 4.47 -18.08
N VAL A 176 -0.14 5.35 -17.84
CA VAL A 176 -1.34 5.02 -17.06
C VAL A 176 -2.18 3.94 -17.76
N LEU A 177 -2.32 3.99 -19.08
CA LEU A 177 -3.01 2.95 -19.85
C LEU A 177 -2.26 1.61 -19.82
N ALA A 178 -0.92 1.64 -19.90
CA ALA A 178 -0.10 0.44 -19.74
C ALA A 178 -0.26 -0.17 -18.33
N ALA A 179 -0.24 0.66 -17.29
CA ALA A 179 -0.52 0.23 -15.92
C ALA A 179 -1.93 -0.37 -15.78
N ALA A 180 -2.94 0.22 -16.40
CA ALA A 180 -4.30 -0.33 -16.42
C ALA A 180 -4.33 -1.74 -17.05
N GLY A 181 -3.56 -1.97 -18.13
CA GLY A 181 -3.40 -3.30 -18.72
C GLY A 181 -2.77 -4.31 -17.78
N VAL A 182 -1.75 -3.91 -17.01
CA VAL A 182 -1.12 -4.76 -15.99
C VAL A 182 -2.11 -5.10 -14.86
N LEU A 183 -2.84 -4.09 -14.35
CA LEU A 183 -3.84 -4.31 -13.31
C LEU A 183 -5.00 -5.19 -13.80
N ALA A 184 -5.42 -5.07 -15.07
CA ALA A 184 -6.41 -5.95 -15.66
C ALA A 184 -5.90 -7.40 -15.77
N TYR A 185 -4.61 -7.57 -16.10
CA TYR A 185 -3.98 -8.87 -16.15
C TYR A 185 -3.88 -9.53 -14.75
N GLU A 186 -3.66 -8.75 -13.67
CA GLU A 186 -3.73 -9.26 -12.29
C GLU A 186 -5.08 -9.92 -11.98
N HIS A 187 -6.17 -9.26 -12.36
CA HIS A 187 -7.54 -9.76 -12.18
C HIS A 187 -7.89 -10.94 -13.09
N TRP A 188 -7.16 -11.12 -14.19
CA TRP A 188 -7.36 -12.26 -15.09
C TRP A 188 -6.67 -13.53 -14.56
N ILE A 189 -5.48 -13.40 -13.97
CA ILE A 189 -4.69 -14.54 -13.50
C ILE A 189 -5.05 -15.00 -12.09
N VAL A 190 -5.79 -14.20 -11.32
CA VAL A 190 -6.29 -14.57 -9.99
C VAL A 190 -7.81 -14.65 -10.04
N THR A 191 -8.34 -15.85 -9.76
CA THR A 191 -9.78 -16.10 -9.75
C THR A 191 -10.22 -16.63 -8.39
N PRO A 192 -11.53 -16.60 -8.06
CA PRO A 192 -12.01 -17.16 -6.80
C PRO A 192 -11.64 -18.63 -6.59
N ASP A 193 -11.48 -19.38 -7.69
CA ASP A 193 -11.19 -20.81 -7.69
C ASP A 193 -9.68 -21.12 -7.83
N ASP A 194 -8.88 -20.16 -8.29
CA ASP A 194 -7.42 -20.29 -8.44
C ASP A 194 -6.68 -19.06 -7.90
N LEU A 195 -6.13 -19.22 -6.69
CA LEU A 195 -5.28 -18.25 -6.01
C LEU A 195 -3.78 -18.55 -6.16
N SER A 196 -3.38 -19.55 -6.97
CA SER A 196 -1.98 -19.99 -7.09
C SER A 196 -1.03 -18.89 -7.60
N ARG A 197 -1.57 -17.92 -8.34
CA ARG A 197 -0.81 -16.82 -8.96
C ARG A 197 -0.84 -15.51 -8.17
N VAL A 198 -1.41 -15.49 -6.96
CA VAL A 198 -1.51 -14.28 -6.13
C VAL A 198 -0.14 -13.65 -5.85
N THR A 199 0.92 -14.45 -5.65
CA THR A 199 2.28 -13.92 -5.42
C THR A 199 2.82 -13.15 -6.63
N THR A 200 2.59 -13.65 -7.85
CA THR A 200 2.97 -12.96 -9.08
C THR A 200 2.21 -11.66 -9.25
N ALA A 201 0.88 -11.70 -9.02
CA ALA A 201 0.03 -10.53 -9.07
C ALA A 201 0.47 -9.46 -8.06
N PHE A 202 0.70 -9.86 -6.80
CA PHE A 202 1.04 -8.93 -5.73
C PHE A 202 2.44 -8.34 -5.83
N PHE A 203 3.48 -9.14 -6.11
CA PHE A 203 4.87 -8.64 -6.05
C PHE A 203 5.37 -8.13 -7.40
N THR A 204 5.27 -8.95 -8.45
CA THR A 204 5.94 -8.66 -9.72
C THR A 204 5.21 -7.58 -10.51
N LEU A 205 3.90 -7.71 -10.66
CA LEU A 205 3.10 -6.81 -11.50
C LEU A 205 2.94 -5.43 -10.85
N ASN A 206 2.61 -5.37 -9.57
CA ASN A 206 2.54 -4.11 -8.84
C ASN A 206 3.91 -3.40 -8.71
N GLY A 207 5.01 -4.15 -8.61
CA GLY A 207 6.36 -3.58 -8.69
C GLY A 207 6.64 -2.91 -10.05
N LEU A 208 6.24 -3.56 -11.14
CA LEU A 208 6.35 -3.01 -12.50
C LEU A 208 5.50 -1.74 -12.67
N VAL A 209 4.26 -1.74 -12.18
CA VAL A 209 3.37 -0.56 -12.23
C VAL A 209 4.03 0.64 -11.53
N SER A 210 4.56 0.43 -10.32
CA SER A 210 5.18 1.49 -9.52
C SER A 210 6.41 2.10 -10.21
N VAL A 211 7.40 1.28 -10.56
CA VAL A 211 8.66 1.75 -11.19
C VAL A 211 8.40 2.29 -12.59
N GLY A 212 7.54 1.64 -13.35
CA GLY A 212 7.16 2.05 -14.71
C GLY A 212 6.48 3.41 -14.72
N LEU A 213 5.46 3.63 -13.88
CA LEU A 213 4.78 4.93 -13.81
C LEU A 213 5.72 6.05 -13.35
N ALA A 214 6.60 5.77 -12.38
CA ALA A 214 7.60 6.75 -11.95
C ALA A 214 8.55 7.15 -13.09
N ALA A 215 9.07 6.16 -13.84
CA ALA A 215 9.97 6.41 -14.97
C ALA A 215 9.29 7.20 -16.09
N VAL A 216 8.05 6.82 -16.45
CA VAL A 216 7.28 7.51 -17.49
C VAL A 216 6.93 8.94 -17.08
N ALA A 217 6.51 9.16 -15.82
CA ALA A 217 6.22 10.50 -15.32
C ALA A 217 7.47 11.40 -15.34
N LEU A 218 8.62 10.87 -14.93
CA LEU A 218 9.90 11.60 -14.98
C LEU A 218 10.31 11.91 -16.42
N ALA A 219 10.18 10.96 -17.34
CA ALA A 219 10.50 11.18 -18.74
C ALA A 219 9.62 12.26 -19.36
N ASP A 220 8.32 12.24 -19.07
CA ASP A 220 7.35 13.21 -19.58
C ASP A 220 7.56 14.62 -19.01
N LEU A 221 8.07 14.74 -17.77
CA LEU A 221 8.49 16.03 -17.19
C LEU A 221 9.74 16.63 -17.85
N LEU A 222 10.53 15.82 -18.56
CA LEU A 222 11.75 16.26 -19.24
C LEU A 222 11.53 16.60 -20.73
N LEU A 223 10.32 16.36 -21.25
CA LEU A 223 9.89 16.69 -22.62
C LEU A 223 9.23 18.08 -22.68
#